data_AF-K0R3Z2-F1
#
_entry.id   AF-K0R3Z2-F1
#
_cell.length_a   1.000
_cell.length_b   1.000
_cell.length_c   1.000
_cell.angle_alpha   90.00
_cell.angle_beta   90.00
_cell.angle_gamma   90.00
#
_symmetry.space_group_name_H-M   'P 1'
#
loop_
_entity.id
_entity.type
_entity.pdbx_description
1 polymer ?
#
loop_
_entity_poly.entity_id
_entity_poly.type
_entity_poly.pdbx_seq_one_letter_code
_entity_poly.pdbx_strand_id
1 'polypeptide(L)'
;MDSTNLIAMASGIGGSICSTFAVATQICFLPSLLSGITPILSLIKQYARTERTLDLIWMCRQAELIEFMLPSLYVGGEDSDCVALVYYTGKRPLLIDYDLPSNVRIYQGRPDLPRLVDAITSKTSPDWNERYGGGNYKLDDANYGLKRIKQTTVSERPRVLVARAMETYTNEQLFKFAVDASNSQNQNRLGMDSLTDSVDYMGVKALMKHLAKGGFHHISAQVIEEFQLHSPDGMMSQSKFSSFLASLLPSDCKGNIAAPTTTTALTSDDFENEDHVFFDMENQDVIKSVWGMFYCGGSNVVANKIKQIGKETGIPVVFEKFNW
;
A
#
# COMPACT_ATOMS: atom_id res chain seq x y z
N MET A 1 24.91 16.43 -23.15
CA MET A 1 24.99 14.98 -22.89
C MET A 1 23.57 14.55 -22.66
N ASP A 2 22.99 13.78 -23.58
CA ASP A 2 21.60 13.36 -23.50
C ASP A 2 21.46 12.36 -22.36
N SER A 3 20.86 12.80 -21.26
CA SER A 3 20.57 11.94 -20.11
C SER A 3 19.70 10.78 -20.58
N THR A 4 20.20 9.57 -20.39
CA THR A 4 19.53 8.33 -20.77
C THR A 4 18.53 7.97 -19.67
N ASN A 5 17.25 7.85 -20.00
CA ASN A 5 16.17 7.71 -19.02
C ASN A 5 15.58 6.30 -19.05
N LEU A 6 15.26 5.75 -17.88
CA LEU A 6 14.69 4.42 -17.73
C LEU A 6 13.36 4.48 -16.98
N ILE A 7 12.42 3.62 -17.37
CA ILE A 7 11.13 3.45 -16.69
C ILE A 7 11.07 2.04 -16.12
N ALA A 8 10.98 1.92 -14.80
CA ALA A 8 10.74 0.65 -14.13
C ALA A 8 9.28 0.53 -13.70
N MET A 9 8.62 -0.55 -14.10
CA MET A 9 7.23 -0.86 -13.78
C MET A 9 7.11 -2.13 -12.93
N ALA A 10 6.64 -1.99 -11.69
CA ALA A 10 6.26 -3.10 -10.83
C ALA A 10 4.74 -3.27 -10.78
N SER A 11 4.27 -4.52 -10.87
CA SER A 11 2.87 -4.88 -10.63
C SER A 11 2.76 -6.10 -9.74
N GLY A 12 2.32 -5.91 -8.49
CA GLY A 12 2.00 -7.01 -7.56
C GLY A 12 0.52 -7.40 -7.63
N ILE A 13 0.23 -8.65 -7.98
CA ILE A 13 -1.08 -9.27 -7.73
C ILE A 13 -0.86 -10.33 -6.66
N GLY A 14 -1.32 -10.08 -5.43
CA GLY A 14 -1.41 -11.14 -4.42
C GLY A 14 -2.46 -12.16 -4.85
N GLY A 15 -2.01 -13.30 -5.36
CA GLY A 15 -2.83 -14.49 -5.54
C GLY A 15 -2.52 -15.48 -4.42
N SER A 16 -3.55 -15.92 -3.69
CA SER A 16 -3.42 -17.04 -2.76
C SER A 16 -3.27 -18.33 -3.56
N ILE A 17 -2.08 -18.95 -3.48
CA ILE A 17 -1.94 -20.39 -3.70
C ILE A 17 -1.04 -20.91 -2.58
N CYS A 18 -1.64 -21.71 -1.71
CA CYS A 18 -0.98 -22.43 -0.64
C CYS A 18 -0.31 -23.68 -1.23
N SER A 19 0.93 -23.98 -0.85
CA SER A 19 1.54 -25.30 -1.02
C SER A 19 2.16 -25.74 0.31
N THR A 20 1.65 -26.86 0.79
CA THR A 20 1.92 -27.51 2.08
C THR A 20 3.17 -28.38 1.97
N PHE A 21 4.20 -28.17 2.81
CA PHE A 21 5.23 -29.12 3.32
C PHE A 21 6.26 -28.28 4.12
N ALA A 22 6.17 -28.12 5.47
CA ALA A 22 6.59 -29.04 6.56
C ALA A 22 8.12 -29.27 6.55
N VAL A 23 8.97 -29.04 7.58
CA VAL A 23 8.86 -29.00 9.06
C VAL A 23 10.10 -28.27 9.65
N ALA A 24 9.92 -27.57 10.79
CA ALA A 24 10.89 -27.15 11.84
C ALA A 24 12.28 -26.63 11.38
N THR A 25 12.60 -25.35 11.53
CA THR A 25 12.83 -24.65 12.81
C THR A 25 12.81 -23.14 12.50
N GLN A 26 12.23 -22.32 13.38
CA GLN A 26 12.20 -20.85 13.39
C GLN A 26 12.96 -20.14 12.24
N ILE A 27 12.22 -19.76 11.19
CA ILE A 27 12.37 -18.64 10.24
C ILE A 27 11.33 -18.96 9.14
N CYS A 28 10.16 -18.32 9.19
CA CYS A 28 9.11 -18.56 8.18
C CYS A 28 9.33 -17.62 6.99
N PHE A 29 9.76 -18.26 5.90
CA PHE A 29 9.97 -17.75 4.56
C PHE A 29 8.85 -16.83 4.05
N LEU A 30 9.29 -15.70 3.48
CA LEU A 30 8.59 -14.74 2.62
C LEU A 30 8.88 -15.06 1.14
N PRO A 31 7.98 -15.70 0.38
CA PRO A 31 8.13 -15.66 -1.09
C PRO A 31 6.92 -15.11 -1.86
N SER A 32 5.73 -15.02 -1.27
CA SER A 32 4.50 -14.75 -2.06
C SER A 32 4.01 -13.29 -2.06
N LEU A 33 4.60 -12.40 -1.25
CA LEU A 33 4.12 -11.01 -1.09
C LEU A 33 5.03 -9.94 -1.72
N LEU A 34 6.28 -10.27 -2.04
CA LEU A 34 7.30 -9.30 -2.49
C LEU A 34 7.66 -9.39 -3.98
N SER A 35 7.04 -10.31 -4.73
CA SER A 35 7.56 -10.82 -6.01
C SER A 35 7.68 -9.83 -7.17
N GLY A 36 7.24 -8.57 -7.01
CA GLY A 36 7.29 -7.55 -8.05
C GLY A 36 8.26 -6.40 -7.80
N ILE A 37 8.41 -5.93 -6.56
CA ILE A 37 9.06 -4.65 -6.24
C ILE A 37 10.54 -4.81 -5.85
N THR A 38 10.89 -5.90 -5.17
CA THR A 38 12.26 -6.18 -4.72
C THR A 38 13.31 -6.15 -5.82
N PRO A 39 13.14 -6.82 -6.98
CA PRO A 39 14.13 -6.73 -8.07
C PRO A 39 14.25 -5.31 -8.60
N ILE A 40 13.15 -4.55 -8.66
CA ILE A 40 13.19 -3.16 -9.10
C ILE A 40 13.94 -2.26 -8.11
N LEU A 41 13.83 -2.50 -6.80
CA LEU A 41 14.63 -1.77 -5.82
C LEU A 41 16.13 -2.04 -5.97
N SER A 42 16.50 -3.27 -6.34
CA SER A 42 17.89 -3.60 -6.68
C SER A 42 18.34 -2.84 -7.94
N LEU A 43 17.52 -2.78 -8.99
CA LEU A 43 17.79 -1.95 -10.19
C LEU A 43 17.96 -0.48 -9.83
N ILE A 44 17.09 0.07 -8.99
CA ILE A 44 17.18 1.47 -8.56
C ILE A 44 18.53 1.72 -7.87
N LYS A 45 18.95 0.86 -6.95
CA LYS A 45 20.26 0.97 -6.29
C LYS A 45 21.43 0.85 -7.27
N GLN A 46 21.33 -0.03 -8.26
CA GLN A 46 22.36 -0.23 -9.27
C GLN A 46 22.49 0.99 -10.19
N TYR A 47 21.37 1.51 -10.70
CA TYR A 47 21.34 2.67 -11.60
C TYR A 47 21.59 4.00 -10.90
N ALA A 48 21.36 4.09 -9.59
CA ALA A 48 21.72 5.26 -8.79
C ALA A 48 23.23 5.58 -8.83
N ARG A 49 24.08 4.63 -9.24
CA ARG A 49 25.54 4.82 -9.43
C ARG A 49 25.91 5.24 -10.86
N THR A 50 24.93 5.45 -11.73
CA THR A 50 25.13 5.78 -13.15
C THR A 50 24.59 7.17 -13.47
N GLU A 51 24.88 7.70 -14.65
CA GLU A 51 24.30 8.95 -15.15
C GLU A 51 22.84 8.80 -15.64
N ARG A 52 22.25 7.59 -15.50
CA ARG A 52 20.87 7.33 -15.92
C ARG A 52 19.88 7.69 -14.82
N THR A 53 18.76 8.25 -15.23
CA THR A 53 17.59 8.44 -14.37
C THR A 53 16.68 7.21 -14.46
N LEU A 54 16.02 6.88 -13.35
CA LEU A 54 15.10 5.75 -13.27
C LEU A 54 13.80 6.18 -12.58
N ASP A 55 12.73 6.30 -13.37
CA ASP A 55 11.40 6.55 -12.86
C ASP A 55 10.71 5.23 -12.48
N LEU A 56 10.16 5.18 -11.28
CA LEU A 56 9.42 4.03 -10.77
C LEU A 56 7.92 4.23 -10.93
N ILE A 57 7.25 3.28 -11.57
CA ILE A 57 5.80 3.14 -11.58
C ILE A 57 5.45 1.84 -10.85
N TRP A 58 4.84 1.95 -9.68
CA TRP A 58 4.49 0.81 -8.85
C TRP A 58 2.99 0.67 -8.66
N MET A 59 2.38 -0.34 -9.26
CA MET A 59 0.98 -0.69 -9.01
C MET A 59 0.89 -1.77 -7.93
N CYS A 60 0.21 -1.45 -6.83
CA CYS A 60 0.06 -2.37 -5.70
C CYS A 60 -1.35 -2.34 -5.13
N ARG A 61 -1.88 -3.50 -4.73
CA ARG A 61 -3.19 -3.63 -4.07
C ARG A 61 -3.09 -3.74 -2.55
N GLN A 62 -1.96 -4.21 -2.03
CA GLN A 62 -1.79 -4.51 -0.61
C GLN A 62 -1.23 -3.27 0.10
N ALA A 63 -1.98 -2.80 1.10
CA ALA A 63 -1.61 -1.60 1.83
C ALA A 63 -0.42 -1.85 2.75
N GLU A 64 -0.34 -3.03 3.37
CA GLU A 64 0.75 -3.43 4.28
C GLU A 64 2.09 -3.39 3.57
N LEU A 65 2.12 -3.89 2.32
CA LEU A 65 3.33 -3.90 1.51
C LEU A 65 3.78 -2.48 1.14
N ILE A 66 2.84 -1.60 0.79
CA ILE A 66 3.16 -0.19 0.50
C ILE A 66 3.71 0.49 1.76
N GLU A 67 3.01 0.37 2.88
CA GLU A 67 3.39 0.98 4.16
C GLU A 67 4.73 0.46 4.68
N PHE A 68 5.03 -0.81 4.44
CA PHE A 68 6.29 -1.43 4.82
C PHE A 68 7.46 -1.00 3.92
N MET A 69 7.25 -0.91 2.59
CA MET A 69 8.34 -0.64 1.64
C MET A 69 8.61 0.85 1.42
N LEU A 70 7.60 1.72 1.60
CA LEU A 70 7.73 3.16 1.36
C LEU A 70 8.90 3.81 2.13
N PRO A 71 9.18 3.49 3.41
CA PRO A 71 10.34 4.07 4.12
C PRO A 71 11.69 3.70 3.50
N SER A 72 11.78 2.52 2.88
CA SER A 72 12.99 2.02 2.21
C SER A 72 13.07 2.44 0.74
N LEU A 73 12.06 3.14 0.22
CA LEU A 73 11.96 3.52 -1.17
C LEU A 73 12.85 4.74 -1.45
N TYR A 74 14.09 4.47 -1.87
CA TYR A 74 15.05 5.50 -2.27
C TYR A 74 15.06 5.63 -3.79
N VAL A 75 14.48 6.71 -4.35
CA VAL A 75 14.42 6.97 -5.80
C VAL A 75 15.18 8.26 -6.10
N GLY A 76 16.48 8.23 -5.76
CA GLY A 76 17.36 9.40 -5.81
C GLY A 76 17.17 10.35 -4.62
N GLY A 77 18.17 11.20 -4.38
CA GLY A 77 18.09 12.26 -3.36
C GLY A 77 17.06 13.33 -3.73
N GLU A 78 16.87 14.32 -2.84
CA GLU A 78 15.89 15.40 -3.04
C GLU A 78 16.12 16.23 -4.33
N ASP A 79 17.36 16.26 -4.82
CA ASP A 79 17.75 16.93 -6.07
C ASP A 79 17.68 16.03 -7.31
N SER A 80 17.14 14.80 -7.19
CA SER A 80 17.05 13.88 -8.31
C SER A 80 15.83 14.18 -9.20
N ASP A 81 16.05 14.11 -10.50
CA ASP A 81 14.96 14.09 -11.49
C ASP A 81 14.17 12.78 -11.50
N CYS A 82 14.53 11.77 -10.70
CA CYS A 82 13.79 10.52 -10.65
C CYS A 82 12.49 10.68 -9.84
N VAL A 83 11.41 10.05 -10.30
CA VAL A 83 10.09 10.09 -9.65
C VAL A 83 9.61 8.68 -9.32
N ALA A 84 9.04 8.51 -8.13
CA ALA A 84 8.36 7.30 -7.70
C ALA A 84 6.83 7.52 -7.69
N LEU A 85 6.12 6.82 -8.56
CA LEU A 85 4.67 6.89 -8.71
C LEU A 85 4.05 5.58 -8.24
N VAL A 86 3.42 5.60 -7.06
CA VAL A 86 2.74 4.45 -6.47
C VAL A 86 1.24 4.55 -6.73
N TYR A 87 0.70 3.54 -7.40
CA TYR A 87 -0.71 3.41 -7.73
C TYR A 87 -1.34 2.35 -6.83
N TYR A 88 -1.98 2.83 -5.76
CA TYR A 88 -2.64 1.98 -4.79
C TYR A 88 -4.05 1.62 -5.27
N THR A 89 -4.26 0.32 -5.52
CA THR A 89 -5.51 -0.23 -6.06
C THR A 89 -6.35 -0.96 -5.01
N GLY A 90 -5.91 -0.97 -3.75
CA GLY A 90 -6.64 -1.54 -2.64
C GLY A 90 -7.73 -0.61 -2.11
N LYS A 91 -8.58 -1.15 -1.23
CA LYS A 91 -9.69 -0.40 -0.61
C LYS A 91 -9.33 0.14 0.77
N ARG A 92 -8.40 -0.50 1.48
CA ARG A 92 -7.96 -0.08 2.82
C ARG A 92 -7.32 1.30 2.75
N PRO A 93 -7.66 2.25 3.63
CA PRO A 93 -6.87 3.47 3.75
C PRO A 93 -5.42 3.14 4.12
N LEU A 94 -4.47 3.83 3.49
CA LEU A 94 -3.05 3.72 3.86
C LEU A 94 -2.79 4.50 5.15
N LEU A 95 -1.96 3.94 6.02
CA LEU A 95 -1.41 4.57 7.20
C LEU A 95 0.00 5.07 6.88
N ILE A 96 0.09 6.35 6.57
CA ILE A 96 1.35 7.04 6.27
C ILE A 96 1.50 8.12 7.33
N ASP A 97 2.30 7.87 8.37
CA ASP A 97 2.44 8.78 9.51
C ASP A 97 3.66 9.71 9.41
N TYR A 98 4.31 9.78 8.25
CA TYR A 98 5.45 10.64 7.97
C TYR A 98 5.28 11.40 6.65
N ASP A 99 6.04 12.47 6.48
CA ASP A 99 6.06 13.25 5.25
C ASP A 99 6.73 12.45 4.14
N LEU A 100 6.03 12.31 3.01
CA LEU A 100 6.59 11.67 1.82
C LEU A 100 7.58 12.63 1.15
N PRO A 101 8.71 12.12 0.65
CA PRO A 101 9.61 12.89 -0.21
C PRO A 101 8.87 13.51 -1.40
N SER A 102 9.32 14.67 -1.88
CA SER A 102 8.67 15.42 -2.96
C SER A 102 8.61 14.64 -4.29
N ASN A 103 9.58 13.75 -4.51
CA ASN A 103 9.70 12.85 -5.64
C ASN A 103 8.89 11.55 -5.50
N VAL A 104 8.25 11.30 -4.35
CA VAL A 104 7.36 10.14 -4.12
C VAL A 104 5.90 10.59 -4.13
N ARG A 105 5.09 10.02 -5.02
CA ARG A 105 3.66 10.32 -5.14
C ARG A 105 2.84 9.05 -5.10
N ILE A 106 1.75 9.09 -4.34
CA ILE A 106 0.83 7.97 -4.20
C ILE A 106 -0.54 8.39 -4.69
N TYR A 107 -1.12 7.61 -5.59
CA TYR A 107 -2.43 7.82 -6.18
C TYR A 107 -3.34 6.62 -5.90
N GLN A 108 -4.59 6.90 -5.56
CA GLN A 108 -5.64 5.88 -5.46
C GLN A 108 -6.16 5.54 -6.86
N GLY A 109 -6.10 4.26 -7.24
CA GLY A 109 -6.62 3.74 -8.50
C GLY A 109 -5.55 3.17 -9.43
N ARG A 110 -5.93 2.98 -10.70
CA ARG A 110 -5.03 2.47 -11.76
C ARG A 110 -4.62 3.62 -12.69
N PRO A 111 -3.36 3.70 -13.14
CA PRO A 111 -2.93 4.71 -14.10
C PRO A 111 -3.45 4.43 -15.50
N ASP A 112 -3.56 5.48 -16.31
CA ASP A 112 -3.62 5.35 -17.76
C ASP A 112 -2.18 5.24 -18.32
N LEU A 113 -1.69 4.00 -18.42
CA LEU A 113 -0.29 3.71 -18.78
C LEU A 113 0.23 4.45 -20.04
N PRO A 114 -0.49 4.52 -21.18
CA PRO A 114 -0.06 5.29 -22.35
C PRO A 114 0.18 6.76 -22.03
N ARG A 115 -0.80 7.45 -21.44
CA ARG A 115 -0.66 8.87 -21.05
C ARG A 115 0.49 9.09 -20.06
N LEU A 116 0.70 8.14 -19.15
CA LEU A 116 1.76 8.20 -18.17
C LEU A 116 3.16 8.06 -18.80
N VAL A 117 3.32 7.09 -19.70
CA VAL A 117 4.58 6.90 -20.45
C VAL A 117 4.86 8.12 -21.33
N ASP A 118 3.84 8.67 -21.99
CA ASP A 118 3.97 9.91 -22.77
C ASP A 118 4.40 11.10 -21.88
N ALA A 119 3.83 11.22 -20.68
CA ALA A 119 4.18 12.28 -19.74
C ALA A 119 5.64 12.16 -19.28
N ILE A 120 6.08 10.96 -18.89
CA ILE A 120 7.46 10.70 -18.45
C ILE A 120 8.45 10.96 -19.58
N THR A 121 8.16 10.45 -20.78
CA THR A 121 9.04 10.62 -21.94
C THR A 121 9.13 12.07 -22.40
N SER A 122 8.06 12.84 -22.25
CA SER A 122 8.07 14.26 -22.56
C SER A 122 8.88 15.13 -21.58
N LYS A 123 9.16 14.63 -20.36
CA LYS A 123 9.92 15.37 -19.34
C LYS A 123 11.35 15.71 -19.77
N THR A 124 11.96 14.88 -20.61
CA THR A 124 13.41 14.92 -20.87
C THR A 124 13.74 15.38 -22.29
N SER A 125 12.76 15.89 -23.04
CA SER A 125 12.97 16.47 -24.36
C SER A 125 13.62 17.87 -24.25
N PRO A 126 14.74 18.19 -24.91
CA PRO A 126 15.45 19.47 -24.76
C PRO A 126 14.65 20.71 -25.19
N ASP A 127 13.69 20.58 -26.11
CA ASP A 127 12.78 21.67 -26.56
C ASP A 127 11.85 22.23 -25.45
N TRP A 128 11.81 21.59 -24.28
CA TRP A 128 10.82 21.87 -23.24
C TRP A 128 11.15 23.04 -22.31
N ASN A 129 12.42 23.19 -21.92
CA ASN A 129 12.82 24.20 -20.94
C ASN A 129 12.61 25.64 -21.45
N GLU A 130 12.60 25.85 -22.77
CA GLU A 130 12.46 27.17 -23.38
C GLU A 130 11.01 27.63 -23.64
N ARG A 131 10.03 26.72 -23.81
CA ARG A 131 8.68 27.13 -24.25
C ARG A 131 7.61 27.27 -23.17
N TYR A 132 7.70 26.53 -22.05
CA TYR A 132 6.57 26.46 -21.12
C TYR A 132 6.91 26.57 -19.63
N GLY A 133 8.17 26.84 -19.26
CA GLY A 133 8.59 26.91 -17.86
C GLY A 133 8.53 25.53 -17.20
N GLY A 134 9.71 24.92 -17.01
CA GLY A 134 9.85 23.56 -16.48
C GLY A 134 8.90 23.29 -15.30
N GLY A 135 8.04 22.28 -15.45
CA GLY A 135 7.01 22.02 -14.45
C GLY A 135 6.47 20.60 -14.51
N ASN A 136 6.32 20.01 -13.32
CA ASN A 136 5.64 18.75 -12.98
C ASN A 136 4.17 18.61 -13.46
N TYR A 137 3.69 19.57 -14.26
CA TYR A 137 2.29 19.79 -14.63
C TYR A 137 1.70 18.62 -15.44
N LYS A 138 2.47 18.05 -16.39
CA LYS A 138 1.99 16.92 -17.20
C LYS A 138 1.85 15.60 -16.45
N LEU A 139 2.63 15.37 -15.39
CA LEU A 139 2.51 14.16 -14.57
C LEU A 139 1.20 14.19 -13.78
N ASP A 140 0.81 15.35 -13.26
CA ASP A 140 -0.48 15.49 -12.58
C ASP A 140 -1.65 15.44 -13.58
N ASP A 141 -1.48 15.96 -14.80
CA ASP A 141 -2.47 15.80 -15.89
C ASP A 141 -2.66 14.34 -16.32
N ALA A 142 -1.57 13.56 -16.42
CA ALA A 142 -1.64 12.12 -16.72
C ALA A 142 -2.37 11.34 -15.61
N ASN A 143 -2.41 11.90 -14.40
CA ASN A 143 -3.11 11.36 -13.24
C ASN A 143 -4.42 12.10 -12.93
N TYR A 144 -4.93 12.89 -13.88
CA TYR A 144 -6.16 13.65 -13.70
C TYR A 144 -7.33 12.71 -13.33
N GLY A 145 -8.06 13.08 -12.28
CA GLY A 145 -9.16 12.29 -11.72
C GLY A 145 -8.75 11.22 -10.71
N LEU A 146 -7.45 10.96 -10.51
CA LEU A 146 -6.97 10.11 -9.41
C LEU A 146 -6.82 10.91 -8.12
N LYS A 147 -7.28 10.33 -7.00
CA LYS A 147 -7.14 10.94 -5.67
C LYS A 147 -5.70 10.74 -5.20
N ARG A 148 -4.96 11.84 -5.00
CA ARG A 148 -3.63 11.81 -4.37
C ARG A 148 -3.77 11.44 -2.89
N ILE A 149 -3.09 10.38 -2.47
CA ILE A 149 -3.01 9.97 -1.08
C ILE A 149 -1.89 10.77 -0.42
N LYS A 150 -2.21 11.43 0.69
CA LYS A 150 -1.26 12.21 1.49
C LYS A 150 -0.99 11.49 2.81
N GLN A 151 -0.09 12.06 3.61
CA GLN A 151 0.11 11.68 4.99
C GLN A 151 -1.23 11.59 5.73
N THR A 152 -1.41 10.52 6.49
CA THR A 152 -2.54 10.31 7.38
C THR A 152 -2.48 11.34 8.49
N THR A 153 -3.49 12.19 8.61
CA THR A 153 -3.54 13.18 9.69
C THR A 153 -3.71 12.50 11.04
N VAL A 154 -3.32 13.19 12.12
CA VAL A 154 -3.45 12.67 13.49
C VAL A 154 -4.90 12.30 13.84
N SER A 155 -5.87 13.06 13.31
CA SER A 155 -7.29 12.80 13.49
C SER A 155 -7.81 11.61 12.68
N GLU A 156 -7.23 11.33 11.51
CA GLU A 156 -7.61 10.18 10.67
C GLU A 156 -6.94 8.86 11.11
N ARG A 157 -5.74 8.93 11.69
CA ARG A 157 -4.94 7.77 12.09
C ARG A 157 -5.73 6.71 12.87
N PRO A 158 -6.52 7.05 13.90
CA PRO A 158 -7.34 6.07 14.60
C PRO A 158 -8.32 5.31 13.70
N ARG A 159 -8.96 5.99 12.75
CA ARG A 159 -9.91 5.37 11.81
C ARG A 159 -9.21 4.41 10.87
N VAL A 160 -8.01 4.77 10.39
CA VAL A 160 -7.18 3.89 9.56
C VAL A 160 -6.73 2.64 10.33
N LEU A 161 -6.35 2.80 11.60
CA LEU A 161 -5.98 1.67 12.47
C LEU A 161 -7.15 0.72 12.73
N VAL A 162 -8.36 1.26 12.95
CA VAL A 162 -9.59 0.45 13.06
C VAL A 162 -9.86 -0.29 11.75
N ALA A 163 -9.77 0.39 10.60
CA ALA A 163 -9.94 -0.25 9.30
C ALA A 163 -8.94 -1.40 9.08
N ARG A 164 -7.66 -1.20 9.44
CA ARG A 164 -6.63 -2.25 9.39
C ARG A 164 -7.00 -3.43 10.29
N ALA A 165 -7.46 -3.17 11.50
CA ALA A 165 -7.88 -4.23 12.42
C ALA A 165 -9.04 -5.06 11.85
N MET A 166 -10.00 -4.42 11.20
CA MET A 166 -11.14 -5.11 10.57
C MET A 166 -10.74 -5.97 9.35
N GLU A 167 -9.61 -5.69 8.70
CA GLU A 167 -9.06 -6.56 7.66
C GLU A 167 -8.21 -7.70 8.23
N THR A 168 -7.65 -7.52 9.43
CA THR A 168 -6.76 -8.49 10.08
C THR A 168 -7.54 -9.52 10.90
N TYR A 169 -8.57 -9.06 11.59
CA TYR A 169 -9.35 -9.85 12.54
C TYR A 169 -10.78 -10.05 12.02
N THR A 170 -11.34 -11.21 12.31
CA THR A 170 -12.76 -11.48 12.09
C THR A 170 -13.62 -10.64 13.04
N ASN A 171 -14.87 -10.36 12.64
CA ASN A 171 -15.82 -9.66 13.51
C ASN A 171 -16.05 -10.44 14.83
N GLU A 172 -16.03 -11.77 14.77
CA GLU A 172 -16.14 -12.65 15.94
C GLU A 172 -14.99 -12.43 16.93
N GLN A 173 -13.76 -12.32 16.44
CA GLN A 173 -12.58 -12.07 17.27
C GLN A 173 -12.63 -10.69 17.93
N LEU A 174 -12.98 -9.66 17.16
CA LEU A 174 -13.12 -8.29 17.67
C LEU A 174 -14.26 -8.18 18.69
N PHE A 175 -15.38 -8.85 18.43
CA PHE A 175 -16.52 -8.90 19.35
C PHE A 175 -16.14 -9.61 20.65
N LYS A 176 -15.50 -10.78 20.55
CA LYS A 176 -15.03 -11.54 21.73
C LYS A 176 -14.08 -10.71 22.59
N PHE A 177 -13.12 -10.01 21.99
CA PHE A 177 -12.23 -9.11 22.72
C PHE A 177 -13.03 -8.05 23.51
N ALA A 178 -14.04 -7.46 22.87
CA ALA A 178 -14.86 -6.43 23.49
C ALA A 178 -15.70 -6.99 24.65
N VAL A 179 -16.28 -8.19 24.50
CA VAL A 179 -17.01 -8.90 25.57
C VAL A 179 -16.10 -9.22 26.75
N ASP A 180 -14.91 -9.76 26.49
CA ASP A 180 -13.91 -10.06 27.54
C ASP A 180 -13.53 -8.77 28.30
N ALA A 181 -13.37 -7.66 27.58
CA ALA A 181 -13.10 -6.36 28.19
C ALA A 181 -14.27 -5.81 29.02
N SER A 182 -15.53 -5.98 28.57
CA SER A 182 -16.72 -5.65 29.38
C SER A 182 -16.74 -6.45 30.68
N ASN A 183 -16.53 -7.77 30.61
CA ASN A 183 -16.54 -8.66 31.77
C ASN A 183 -15.45 -8.31 32.79
N SER A 184 -14.23 -8.04 32.33
CA SER A 184 -13.13 -7.63 33.21
C SER A 184 -13.44 -6.35 33.99
N GLN A 185 -14.15 -5.39 33.39
CA GLN A 185 -14.54 -4.15 34.05
C GLN A 185 -15.72 -4.35 35.01
N ASN A 186 -16.67 -5.24 34.68
CA ASN A 186 -17.86 -5.51 35.48
C ASN A 186 -17.58 -6.38 36.70
N GLN A 187 -16.65 -7.33 36.61
CA GLN A 187 -16.18 -8.11 37.77
C GLN A 187 -15.58 -7.22 38.87
N ASN A 188 -14.96 -6.11 38.49
CA ASN A 188 -14.44 -5.12 39.44
C ASN A 188 -15.53 -4.23 40.05
N ARG A 189 -16.75 -4.24 39.51
CA ARG A 189 -17.78 -3.22 39.79
C ARG A 189 -18.99 -3.66 40.57
N LEU A 190 -19.31 -4.96 40.68
CA LEU A 190 -20.29 -5.58 41.60
C LEU A 190 -20.84 -6.85 40.92
N GLY A 191 -20.43 -8.05 41.37
CA GLY A 191 -21.15 -9.34 41.33
C GLY A 191 -22.05 -9.73 40.13
N MET A 192 -21.90 -9.10 38.97
CA MET A 192 -22.75 -9.27 37.79
C MET A 192 -22.36 -10.53 37.04
N ASP A 193 -23.36 -11.18 36.46
CA ASP A 193 -23.17 -12.36 35.60
C ASP A 193 -22.30 -12.02 34.39
N SER A 194 -21.44 -12.97 34.00
CA SER A 194 -20.57 -12.82 32.84
C SER A 194 -21.41 -12.68 31.58
N LEU A 195 -21.15 -11.63 30.80
CA LEU A 195 -21.74 -11.44 29.48
C LEU A 195 -21.12 -12.45 28.52
N THR A 196 -21.94 -13.13 27.72
CA THR A 196 -21.49 -14.05 26.65
C THR A 196 -21.80 -13.51 25.26
N ASP A 197 -22.93 -12.81 25.12
CA ASP A 197 -23.52 -12.49 23.80
C ASP A 197 -23.77 -10.98 23.60
N SER A 198 -23.23 -10.14 24.49
CA SER A 198 -23.42 -8.70 24.44
C SER A 198 -22.21 -7.95 24.97
N VAL A 199 -21.96 -6.77 24.41
CA VAL A 199 -20.90 -5.85 24.83
C VAL A 199 -21.48 -4.51 25.29
N ASP A 200 -20.97 -3.99 26.40
CA ASP A 200 -21.31 -2.65 26.90
C ASP A 200 -20.36 -1.57 26.32
N TYR A 201 -20.64 -0.30 26.64
CA TYR A 201 -19.78 0.79 26.19
C TYR A 201 -18.33 0.67 26.70
N MET A 202 -18.12 0.07 27.88
CA MET A 202 -16.79 -0.06 28.46
C MET A 202 -15.92 -1.06 27.69
N GLY A 203 -16.50 -2.17 27.25
CA GLY A 203 -15.85 -3.14 26.36
C GLY A 203 -15.50 -2.55 25.00
N VAL A 204 -16.45 -1.84 24.38
CA VAL A 204 -16.22 -1.12 23.11
C VAL A 204 -15.12 -0.07 23.27
N LYS A 205 -15.15 0.72 24.35
CA LYS A 205 -14.13 1.73 24.64
C LYS A 205 -12.75 1.11 24.83
N ALA A 206 -12.66 -0.03 25.53
CA ALA A 206 -11.41 -0.74 25.73
C ALA A 206 -10.84 -1.28 24.40
N LEU A 207 -11.69 -1.90 23.57
CA LEU A 207 -11.30 -2.31 22.22
C LEU A 207 -10.83 -1.13 21.39
N MET A 208 -11.60 -0.03 21.33
CA MET A 208 -11.23 1.13 20.52
C MET A 208 -9.93 1.78 21.01
N LYS A 209 -9.67 1.81 22.32
CA LYS A 209 -8.37 2.25 22.87
C LYS A 209 -7.23 1.32 22.46
N HIS A 210 -7.47 0.02 22.42
CA HIS A 210 -6.49 -0.96 21.97
C HIS A 210 -6.17 -0.78 20.48
N LEU A 211 -7.20 -0.66 19.63
CA LEU A 211 -7.05 -0.55 18.18
C LEU A 211 -6.49 0.82 17.75
N ALA A 212 -7.04 1.91 18.27
CA ALA A 212 -6.63 3.28 17.94
C ALA A 212 -5.27 3.67 18.57
N LYS A 213 -4.72 2.82 19.43
CA LYS A 213 -3.56 3.12 20.27
C LYS A 213 -3.78 4.44 21.04
N GLY A 214 -2.73 5.22 21.29
CA GLY A 214 -2.82 6.52 21.97
C GLY A 214 -3.74 7.58 21.30
N GLY A 215 -4.26 7.32 20.10
CA GLY A 215 -5.10 8.24 19.33
C GLY A 215 -6.60 8.18 19.64
N PHE A 216 -7.05 7.36 20.60
CA PHE A 216 -8.49 7.18 20.89
C PHE A 216 -9.25 8.49 21.13
N HIS A 217 -8.62 9.49 21.77
CA HIS A 217 -9.26 10.76 22.08
C HIS A 217 -9.78 11.49 20.82
N HIS A 218 -9.15 11.32 19.66
CA HIS A 218 -9.58 11.91 18.39
C HIS A 218 -10.86 11.30 17.81
N ILE A 219 -11.19 10.05 18.16
CA ILE A 219 -12.41 9.37 17.70
C ILE A 219 -13.43 9.16 18.83
N SER A 220 -13.11 9.54 20.07
CA SER A 220 -13.92 9.24 21.24
C SER A 220 -15.36 9.76 21.15
N ALA A 221 -15.57 10.98 20.67
CA ALA A 221 -16.91 11.56 20.49
C ALA A 221 -17.75 10.77 19.48
N GLN A 222 -17.16 10.42 18.33
CA GLN A 222 -17.82 9.61 17.30
C GLN A 222 -18.13 8.20 17.82
N VAL A 223 -17.21 7.57 18.55
CA VAL A 223 -17.43 6.25 19.16
C VAL A 223 -18.61 6.28 20.13
N ILE A 224 -18.75 7.36 20.93
CA ILE A 224 -19.89 7.52 21.86
C ILE A 224 -21.20 7.65 21.09
N GLU A 225 -21.24 8.54 20.09
CA GLU A 225 -22.43 8.81 19.29
C GLU A 225 -22.89 7.54 18.54
N GLU A 226 -21.97 6.87 17.85
CA GLU A 226 -22.26 5.64 17.11
C GLU A 226 -22.65 4.48 18.02
N PHE A 227 -22.07 4.40 19.22
CA PHE A 227 -22.46 3.40 20.21
C PHE A 227 -23.91 3.64 20.65
N GLN A 228 -24.27 4.87 21.01
CA GLN A 228 -25.63 5.22 21.44
C GLN A 228 -26.66 4.96 20.33
N LEU A 229 -26.30 5.24 19.08
CA LEU A 229 -27.15 4.98 17.91
C LEU A 229 -27.46 3.48 17.75
N HIS A 230 -26.46 2.61 17.95
CA HIS A 230 -26.61 1.17 17.75
C HIS A 230 -27.05 0.42 19.02
N SER A 231 -26.97 1.05 20.18
CA SER A 231 -27.16 0.46 21.51
C SER A 231 -27.87 1.43 22.47
N PRO A 232 -29.15 1.78 22.22
CA PRO A 232 -29.90 2.70 23.07
C PRO A 232 -30.17 2.13 24.47
N ASP A 233 -30.16 0.81 24.61
CA ASP A 233 -30.28 0.04 25.85
C ASP A 233 -28.95 -0.14 26.58
N GLY A 234 -27.85 0.37 26.03
CA GLY A 234 -26.51 0.29 26.61
C GLY A 234 -25.80 -1.05 26.38
N MET A 235 -26.45 -2.01 25.71
CA MET A 235 -25.93 -3.35 25.41
C MET A 235 -26.02 -3.68 23.91
N MET A 236 -24.89 -4.08 23.33
CA MET A 236 -24.78 -4.31 21.90
C MET A 236 -24.57 -5.80 21.60
N SER A 237 -25.46 -6.40 20.80
CA SER A 237 -25.29 -7.75 20.28
C SER A 237 -24.23 -7.82 19.19
N GLN A 238 -23.78 -9.02 18.82
CA GLN A 238 -22.76 -9.23 17.78
C GLN A 238 -23.13 -8.61 16.41
N SER A 239 -24.40 -8.69 16.00
CA SER A 239 -24.88 -8.12 14.74
C SER A 239 -24.88 -6.59 14.75
N LYS A 240 -25.32 -5.99 15.87
CA LYS A 240 -25.25 -4.53 16.08
C LYS A 240 -23.80 -4.06 16.13
N PHE A 241 -22.91 -4.84 16.74
CA PHE A 241 -21.48 -4.54 16.84
C PHE A 241 -20.79 -4.50 15.48
N SER A 242 -21.13 -5.40 14.57
CA SER A 242 -20.60 -5.38 13.20
C SER A 242 -21.06 -4.13 12.44
N SER A 243 -22.31 -3.70 12.65
CA SER A 243 -22.85 -2.47 12.04
C SER A 243 -22.18 -1.22 12.61
N PHE A 244 -21.94 -1.19 13.93
CA PHE A 244 -21.18 -0.16 14.62
C PHE A 244 -19.74 -0.05 14.10
N LEU A 245 -19.02 -1.16 13.95
CA LEU A 245 -17.66 -1.12 13.39
C LEU A 245 -17.65 -0.57 11.96
N ALA A 246 -18.63 -0.96 11.15
CA ALA A 246 -18.77 -0.47 9.78
C ALA A 246 -19.09 1.04 9.72
N SER A 247 -19.82 1.60 10.70
CA SER A 247 -20.14 3.03 10.73
C SER A 247 -18.93 3.92 11.08
N LEU A 248 -17.97 3.37 11.83
CA LEU A 248 -16.71 4.04 12.17
C LEU A 248 -15.71 4.13 10.99
N LEU A 249 -15.93 3.36 9.92
CA LEU A 249 -15.06 3.39 8.75
C LEU A 249 -15.25 4.69 7.94
N PRO A 250 -14.18 5.20 7.30
CA PRO A 250 -14.29 6.31 6.35
C PRO A 250 -15.35 6.01 5.29
N SER A 251 -16.09 7.04 4.85
CA SER A 251 -17.17 6.89 3.85
C SER A 251 -16.72 6.17 2.58
N ASP A 252 -15.45 6.34 2.18
CA ASP A 252 -14.82 5.69 1.02
C ASP A 252 -14.67 4.16 1.18
N CYS A 253 -14.81 3.62 2.40
CA CYS A 253 -14.65 2.20 2.73
C CYS A 253 -15.98 1.44 2.93
N LYS A 254 -17.14 2.11 2.83
CA LYS A 254 -18.46 1.52 3.12
C LYS A 254 -18.97 0.51 2.07
N GLY A 255 -18.21 0.25 1.00
CA GLY A 255 -18.57 -0.65 -0.11
C GLY A 255 -18.07 -2.09 0.06
N ASN A 256 -18.93 -2.94 0.65
CA ASN A 256 -18.81 -4.41 0.80
C ASN A 256 -17.60 -4.90 1.61
N ILE A 257 -17.80 -5.07 2.92
CA ILE A 257 -16.93 -5.84 3.82
C ILE A 257 -17.13 -7.33 3.49
N ALA A 258 -16.29 -7.88 2.60
CA ALA A 258 -16.16 -9.32 2.46
C ALA A 258 -15.19 -9.85 3.54
N ALA A 259 -15.45 -11.05 4.05
CA ALA A 259 -14.70 -11.68 5.13
C ALA A 259 -13.18 -11.70 4.87
N PRO A 260 -12.34 -11.49 5.91
CA PRO A 260 -10.91 -11.35 5.76
C PRO A 260 -10.24 -12.68 5.33
N THR A 261 -9.30 -12.59 4.40
CA THR A 261 -8.34 -13.66 4.14
C THR A 261 -7.15 -13.42 5.06
N THR A 262 -6.84 -14.41 5.91
CA THR A 262 -5.80 -14.34 6.95
C THR A 262 -4.49 -13.77 6.40
N THR A 263 -4.06 -12.61 6.92
CA THR A 263 -2.80 -11.96 6.52
C THR A 263 -1.94 -11.77 7.76
N THR A 264 -0.78 -12.41 7.78
CA THR A 264 0.22 -12.35 8.85
C THR A 264 1.02 -11.05 8.79
N ALA A 265 1.31 -10.48 9.97
CA ALA A 265 2.07 -9.23 10.11
C ALA A 265 3.54 -9.39 9.69
N LEU A 266 4.06 -8.38 9.00
CA LEU A 266 5.47 -8.26 8.61
C LEU A 266 6.27 -7.66 9.77
N THR A 267 7.35 -8.32 10.17
CA THR A 267 8.36 -7.78 11.10
C THR A 267 9.60 -7.34 10.31
N SER A 268 10.23 -6.24 10.74
CA SER A 268 11.18 -5.45 9.95
C SER A 268 12.66 -5.74 10.19
N ASP A 269 13.01 -6.90 10.72
CA ASP A 269 14.41 -7.24 10.98
C ASP A 269 14.85 -8.26 9.92
N ASP A 270 15.99 -8.01 9.28
CA ASP A 270 16.71 -8.84 8.28
C ASP A 270 16.72 -8.37 6.81
N PHE A 271 16.90 -7.07 6.55
CA PHE A 271 17.44 -6.60 5.26
C PHE A 271 18.81 -5.91 5.44
N GLU A 272 19.74 -6.59 6.10
CA GLU A 272 21.15 -6.21 6.03
C GLU A 272 21.95 -7.30 5.28
N ASN A 273 22.71 -6.82 4.29
CA ASN A 273 23.88 -7.45 3.69
C ASN A 273 23.74 -8.88 3.15
N GLU A 274 23.22 -9.01 1.92
CA GLU A 274 23.90 -9.86 0.95
C GLU A 274 23.98 -9.14 -0.40
N ASP A 275 25.21 -8.95 -0.88
CA ASP A 275 25.54 -8.46 -2.23
C ASP A 275 25.13 -9.52 -3.26
N HIS A 276 23.83 -9.64 -3.52
CA HIS A 276 23.35 -10.45 -4.63
C HIS A 276 23.33 -9.61 -5.90
N VAL A 277 24.44 -9.69 -6.63
CA VAL A 277 24.52 -9.34 -8.04
C VAL A 277 23.70 -10.36 -8.81
N PHE A 278 22.47 -10.01 -9.21
CA PHE A 278 21.67 -10.80 -10.13
C PHE A 278 20.88 -9.87 -11.07
N PHE A 279 21.59 -9.34 -12.06
CA PHE A 279 21.01 -8.87 -13.31
C PHE A 279 22.00 -9.24 -14.42
N ASP A 280 21.79 -10.39 -15.06
CA ASP A 280 22.41 -10.66 -16.36
C ASP A 280 21.74 -9.77 -17.40
N MET A 281 22.27 -8.55 -17.49
CA MET A 281 21.82 -7.49 -18.36
C MET A 281 22.32 -7.74 -19.79
N GLU A 282 21.97 -8.88 -20.39
CA GLU A 282 22.43 -9.25 -21.73
C GLU A 282 21.66 -8.53 -22.85
N ASN A 283 20.62 -7.73 -22.55
CA ASN A 283 19.91 -7.01 -23.60
C ASN A 283 20.64 -5.72 -24.00
N GLN A 284 21.63 -5.85 -24.89
CA GLN A 284 22.45 -4.76 -25.41
C GLN A 284 21.63 -3.61 -26.03
N ASP A 285 20.42 -3.88 -26.50
CA ASP A 285 19.57 -2.87 -27.13
C ASP A 285 19.10 -1.82 -26.11
N VAL A 286 18.86 -2.22 -24.85
CA VAL A 286 18.42 -1.32 -23.77
C VAL A 286 19.60 -0.57 -23.14
N ILE A 287 20.78 -1.20 -23.16
CA ILE A 287 22.03 -0.55 -22.75
C ILE A 287 22.42 0.54 -23.74
N LYS A 288 22.12 0.39 -25.03
CA LYS A 288 22.50 1.36 -26.06
C LYS A 288 21.42 2.39 -26.37
N SER A 289 20.18 2.18 -25.92
CA SER A 289 19.07 3.09 -26.18
C SER A 289 19.04 4.29 -25.22
N VAL A 290 18.47 5.39 -25.69
CA VAL A 290 18.17 6.61 -24.90
C VAL A 290 17.05 6.35 -23.88
N TRP A 291 16.20 5.37 -24.16
CA TRP A 291 15.06 4.98 -23.34
C TRP A 291 14.98 3.46 -23.17
N GLY A 292 14.54 3.00 -21.99
CA GLY A 292 14.27 1.60 -21.73
C GLY A 292 13.15 1.40 -20.71
N MET A 293 12.34 0.36 -20.89
CA MET A 293 11.26 -0.01 -19.98
C MET A 293 11.50 -1.38 -19.37
N PHE A 294 11.49 -1.49 -18.04
CA PHE A 294 11.56 -2.75 -17.31
C PHE A 294 10.19 -3.07 -16.73
N TYR A 295 9.66 -4.26 -16.98
CA TYR A 295 8.43 -4.72 -16.33
C TYR A 295 8.67 -5.96 -15.50
N CYS A 296 8.31 -5.89 -14.22
CA CYS A 296 8.27 -7.00 -13.29
C CYS A 296 6.86 -7.13 -12.70
N GLY A 297 6.13 -8.18 -13.10
CA GLY A 297 4.79 -8.45 -12.56
C GLY A 297 4.08 -9.63 -13.20
N GLY A 298 3.10 -10.19 -12.47
CA GLY A 298 2.35 -11.38 -12.90
C GLY A 298 1.15 -11.12 -13.82
N SER A 299 0.85 -9.87 -14.17
CA SER A 299 -0.36 -9.54 -14.94
C SER A 299 -0.11 -9.56 -16.45
N ASN A 300 -0.60 -10.62 -17.12
CA ASN A 300 -0.54 -10.69 -18.59
C ASN A 300 -1.24 -9.51 -19.29
N VAL A 301 -2.31 -8.98 -18.70
CA VAL A 301 -3.03 -7.81 -19.25
C VAL A 301 -2.13 -6.57 -19.25
N VAL A 302 -1.45 -6.31 -18.13
CA VAL A 302 -0.51 -5.18 -18.01
C VAL A 302 0.70 -5.41 -18.91
N ALA A 303 1.26 -6.62 -18.92
CA ALA A 303 2.40 -6.96 -19.76
C ALA A 303 2.10 -6.73 -21.26
N ASN A 304 0.93 -7.17 -21.74
CA ASN A 304 0.52 -6.95 -23.12
C ASN A 304 0.34 -5.47 -23.45
N LYS A 305 -0.25 -4.69 -22.54
CA LYS A 305 -0.41 -3.24 -22.71
C LYS A 305 0.96 -2.55 -22.79
N ILE A 306 1.91 -2.94 -21.94
CA ILE A 306 3.28 -2.41 -21.98
C ILE A 306 4.00 -2.79 -23.29
N LYS A 307 3.84 -4.04 -23.77
CA LYS A 307 4.39 -4.45 -25.08
C LYS A 307 3.85 -3.59 -26.21
N GLN A 308 2.56 -3.30 -26.19
CA GLN A 308 1.92 -2.45 -27.18
C GLN A 308 2.47 -1.02 -27.11
N ILE A 309 2.54 -0.43 -25.92
CA ILE A 309 3.10 0.92 -25.72
C ILE A 309 4.53 0.99 -26.24
N GLY A 310 5.40 0.04 -25.87
CA GLY A 310 6.80 0.04 -26.35
C GLY A 310 6.92 -0.07 -27.87
N LYS A 311 6.02 -0.80 -28.54
CA LYS A 311 5.96 -0.86 -30.01
C LYS A 311 5.50 0.47 -30.61
N GLU A 312 4.49 1.11 -30.02
CA GLU A 312 3.92 2.37 -30.50
C GLU A 312 4.88 3.56 -30.30
N THR A 313 5.65 3.56 -29.20
CA THR A 313 6.60 4.64 -28.86
C THR A 313 8.02 4.39 -29.38
N GLY A 314 8.32 3.16 -29.83
CA GLY A 314 9.67 2.75 -30.23
C GLY A 314 10.64 2.56 -29.05
N ILE A 315 10.13 2.50 -27.82
CA ILE A 315 10.95 2.29 -26.61
C ILE A 315 11.18 0.79 -26.41
N PRO A 316 12.44 0.32 -26.31
CA PRO A 316 12.71 -1.08 -26.05
C PRO A 316 12.21 -1.47 -24.66
N VAL A 317 11.55 -2.63 -24.59
CA VAL A 317 10.96 -3.15 -23.36
C VAL A 317 11.58 -4.48 -23.00
N VAL A 318 12.08 -4.57 -21.76
CA VAL A 318 12.54 -5.80 -21.13
C VAL A 318 11.45 -6.31 -20.20
N PHE A 319 11.01 -7.54 -20.44
CA PHE A 319 10.09 -8.24 -19.57
C PHE A 319 10.87 -9.22 -18.73
N GLU A 320 10.82 -9.04 -17.42
CA GLU A 320 11.27 -10.06 -16.50
C GLU A 320 10.04 -10.76 -15.96
N LYS A 321 9.70 -11.88 -16.61
CA LYS A 321 8.67 -12.78 -16.11
C LYS A 321 9.37 -13.80 -15.23
N PHE A 322 9.30 -13.60 -13.92
CA PHE A 322 9.62 -14.67 -13.00
C PHE A 322 8.58 -15.78 -13.24
N ASN A 323 9.02 -16.89 -13.85
CA ASN A 323 8.26 -18.13 -13.85
C ASN A 323 8.52 -18.75 -12.48
N TRP A 324 7.52 -18.70 -11.60
CA TRP A 324 7.45 -19.44 -10.36
C TRP A 324 6.29 -20.42 -10.44
#